data_AF-A0A935W9Q2-F1
#
_entry.id   AF-A0A935W9Q2-F1
#
_cell.length_a   1.000
_cell.length_b   1.000
_cell.length_c   1.000
_cell.angle_alpha   90.00
_cell.angle_beta   90.00
_cell.angle_gamma   90.00
#
_symmetry.space_group_name_H-M   'P 1'
#
loop_
_entity.id
_entity.type
_entity.pdbx_description
1 polymer ?
#
loop_
_entity_poly.entity_id
_entity_poly.type
_entity_poly.pdbx_seq_one_letter_code
_entity_poly.pdbx_strand_id
1 'polypeptide(L)'
;MNNETLKTLNKNNVILGKDFFISNKRNHYRNIFDVKTQNAIIMVNNERATVNEVTDFSDYISKIIDEGKTKIIIDFENVYFMDSIFFGTLVKYLKIVNKKSGYIKLIVDFKSKPQLLSLSTFEGIFEIYPNLFDALNTSYN
;
A
#
# COMPACT_ATOMS: atom_id res chain seq x y z
N MET A 1 -24.69 -12.60 14.06
CA MET A 1 -24.13 -13.97 14.13
C MET A 1 -24.60 -14.69 12.87
N ASN A 2 -23.64 -15.26 12.12
CA ASN A 2 -23.81 -16.34 11.12
C ASN A 2 -24.42 -15.89 9.76
N ASN A 3 -23.84 -16.14 8.57
CA ASN A 3 -23.00 -17.26 8.10
C ASN A 3 -22.12 -16.88 6.87
N GLU A 4 -20.94 -17.52 6.79
CA GLU A 4 -20.36 -18.25 5.64
C GLU A 4 -20.45 -17.58 4.24
N THR A 5 -19.40 -17.33 3.44
CA THR A 5 -18.23 -18.14 3.09
C THR A 5 -17.34 -17.25 2.18
N LEU A 6 -16.03 -17.14 2.40
CA LEU A 6 -15.11 -16.76 1.32
C LEU A 6 -14.21 -17.96 1.04
N LYS A 7 -14.66 -18.75 0.05
CA LYS A 7 -13.92 -19.86 -0.55
C LYS A 7 -12.76 -19.29 -1.38
N THR A 8 -11.64 -20.00 -1.29
CA THR A 8 -10.42 -19.85 -2.09
C THR A 8 -10.69 -19.60 -3.57
N LEU A 9 -9.92 -18.69 -4.18
CA LEU A 9 -9.79 -18.52 -5.63
C LEU A 9 -8.31 -18.40 -6.03
N ASN A 10 -7.78 -19.54 -6.47
CA ASN A 10 -6.71 -19.81 -7.43
C ASN A 10 -5.26 -19.27 -7.30
N LYS A 11 -4.35 -20.26 -7.29
CA LYS A 11 -2.92 -20.37 -7.64
C LYS A 11 -1.82 -19.41 -7.13
N ASN A 12 -2.11 -18.20 -6.64
CA ASN A 12 -1.07 -17.30 -6.11
C ASN A 12 -1.38 -16.82 -4.68
N ASN A 13 -1.48 -17.78 -3.76
CA ASN A 13 -1.97 -17.66 -2.39
C ASN A 13 -1.60 -16.36 -1.63
N VAL A 14 -2.60 -15.49 -1.42
CA VAL A 14 -2.69 -14.60 -0.24
C VAL A 14 -3.80 -15.15 0.65
N ILE A 15 -3.47 -15.54 1.89
CA ILE A 15 -4.47 -15.98 2.87
C ILE A 15 -5.12 -14.73 3.46
N LEU A 16 -6.33 -14.39 2.99
CA LEU A 16 -7.22 -13.46 3.67
C LEU A 16 -7.77 -14.19 4.91
N GLY A 17 -7.05 -14.10 6.03
CA GLY A 17 -7.48 -14.64 7.32
C GLY A 17 -8.77 -13.97 7.82
N LYS A 18 -9.36 -14.53 8.88
CA LYS A 18 -10.59 -14.03 9.51
C LYS A 18 -10.55 -12.57 10.00
N ASP A 19 -9.37 -11.94 9.98
CA ASP A 19 -9.11 -10.65 10.64
C ASP A 19 -8.90 -9.48 9.64
N PHE A 20 -9.32 -9.65 8.39
CA PHE A 20 -9.19 -8.61 7.36
C PHE A 20 -10.39 -7.64 7.46
N PHE A 21 -10.18 -6.49 8.10
CA PHE A 21 -11.18 -5.42 8.16
C PHE A 21 -11.10 -4.53 6.91
N ILE A 22 -12.13 -4.56 6.07
CA ILE A 22 -12.28 -3.62 4.95
C ILE A 22 -12.94 -2.35 5.49
N SER A 23 -12.20 -1.25 5.61
CA SER A 23 -12.81 0.06 5.89
C SER A 23 -13.25 0.69 4.57
N ASN A 24 -14.57 0.86 4.39
CA ASN A 24 -15.15 1.39 3.16
C ASN A 24 -15.62 2.83 3.39
N LYS A 25 -14.93 3.82 2.80
CA LYS A 25 -15.41 5.19 2.55
C LYS A 25 -14.52 5.85 1.48
N ARG A 26 -15.12 6.14 0.31
CA ARG A 26 -14.55 6.66 -0.96
C ARG A 26 -13.89 5.60 -1.85
N ASN A 27 -14.34 5.48 -3.11
CA ASN A 27 -13.99 4.42 -4.07
C ASN A 27 -12.49 4.33 -4.46
N HIS A 28 -11.67 5.26 -3.99
CA HIS A 28 -10.27 5.46 -4.40
C HIS A 28 -9.27 4.61 -3.63
N TYR A 29 -9.56 4.30 -2.35
CA TYR A 29 -8.65 3.54 -1.50
C TYR A 29 -9.39 2.46 -0.74
N ARG A 30 -8.75 1.31 -0.61
CA ARG A 30 -9.18 0.23 0.27
C ARG A 30 -7.99 -0.17 1.12
N ASN A 31 -8.23 -0.61 2.34
CA ASN A 31 -7.17 -1.16 3.14
C ASN A 31 -7.57 -2.49 3.75
N ILE A 32 -6.52 -3.23 4.05
CA ILE A 32 -6.51 -4.52 4.71
C ILE A 32 -5.53 -4.39 5.87
N PHE A 33 -5.79 -5.08 6.98
CA PHE A 33 -4.80 -5.22 8.05
C PHE A 33 -4.40 -6.68 8.20
N ASP A 34 -3.12 -6.97 7.98
CA ASP A 34 -2.54 -8.27 8.29
C ASP A 34 -2.12 -8.30 9.76
N VAL A 35 -2.95 -8.95 10.59
CA VAL A 35 -2.70 -9.11 12.03
C VAL A 35 -1.40 -9.88 12.30
N LYS A 36 -1.01 -10.83 11.44
CA LYS A 36 0.19 -11.64 11.67
C LYS A 36 1.45 -10.80 11.59
N THR A 37 1.56 -9.98 10.55
CA THR A 37 2.75 -9.14 10.32
C THR A 37 2.60 -7.71 10.87
N GLN A 38 1.40 -7.36 11.32
CA GLN A 38 0.98 -6.02 11.74
C GLN A 38 1.07 -4.97 10.62
N ASN A 39 0.96 -5.41 9.36
CA ASN A 39 0.99 -4.53 8.20
C ASN A 39 -0.40 -4.01 7.84
N ALA A 40 -0.51 -2.70 7.60
CA ALA A 40 -1.62 -2.11 6.88
C ALA A 40 -1.31 -2.12 5.38
N ILE A 41 -2.15 -2.80 4.59
CA ILE A 41 -2.02 -2.86 3.14
C ILE A 41 -3.04 -1.91 2.53
N ILE A 42 -2.57 -0.86 1.84
CA ILE A 42 -3.40 0.15 1.18
C ILE A 42 -3.42 -0.14 -0.32
N MET A 43 -4.57 -0.53 -0.85
CA MET A 43 -4.81 -0.66 -2.28
C MET A 43 -5.26 0.67 -2.86
N VAL A 44 -4.50 1.19 -3.83
CA VAL A 44 -4.85 2.38 -4.60
C VAL A 44 -5.63 1.94 -5.83
N ASN A 45 -6.88 2.41 -5.96
CA ASN A 45 -7.78 2.08 -7.07
C ASN A 45 -7.81 3.17 -8.17
N ASN A 46 -6.93 4.18 -8.09
CA ASN A 46 -6.82 5.23 -9.10
C ASN A 46 -5.82 4.84 -10.19
N GLU A 47 -6.11 5.19 -11.45
CA GLU A 47 -5.15 5.05 -12.55
C GLU A 47 -3.99 6.04 -12.45
N ARG A 48 -4.21 7.15 -11.75
CA ARG A 48 -3.26 8.25 -11.61
C ARG A 48 -3.03 8.58 -10.14
N ALA A 49 -1.78 8.87 -9.82
CA ALA A 49 -1.34 9.33 -8.52
C ALA A 49 -0.67 10.69 -8.71
N THR A 50 -1.48 11.75 -8.75
CA THR A 50 -1.05 13.11 -9.06
C THR A 50 -1.42 14.06 -7.93
N VAL A 51 -1.07 15.33 -8.08
CA VAL A 51 -1.52 16.40 -7.17
C VAL A 51 -3.02 16.37 -6.85
N ASN A 52 -3.86 15.90 -7.79
CA ASN A 52 -5.32 15.82 -7.59
C ASN A 52 -5.71 14.78 -6.53
N GLU A 53 -4.94 13.71 -6.40
CA GLU A 53 -5.20 12.62 -5.43
C GLU A 53 -4.50 12.85 -4.09
N VAL A 54 -3.60 13.83 -3.98
CA VAL A 54 -2.76 14.03 -2.78
C VAL A 54 -3.58 14.31 -1.53
N THR A 55 -4.63 15.13 -1.62
CA THR A 55 -5.46 15.46 -0.45
C THR A 55 -6.17 14.21 0.07
N ASP A 56 -6.87 13.48 -0.80
CA ASP A 56 -7.60 12.28 -0.39
C ASP A 56 -6.64 11.17 0.10
N PHE A 57 -5.50 10.98 -0.58
CA PHE A 57 -4.48 10.04 -0.13
C PHE A 57 -3.94 10.42 1.25
N SER A 58 -3.63 11.70 1.46
CA SER A 58 -3.08 12.21 2.72
C SER A 58 -4.06 11.99 3.88
N ASP A 59 -5.33 12.33 3.69
CA ASP A 59 -6.39 12.09 4.69
C ASP A 59 -6.47 10.60 5.04
N TYR A 60 -6.42 9.74 4.01
CA TYR A 60 -6.55 8.30 4.17
C TYR A 60 -5.38 7.67 4.94
N ILE A 61 -4.14 7.92 4.50
CA ILE A 61 -2.95 7.36 5.14
C ILE A 61 -2.72 7.94 6.54
N SER A 62 -3.08 9.21 6.76
CA SER A 62 -3.00 9.83 8.10
C SER A 62 -3.91 9.10 9.08
N LYS A 63 -5.16 8.81 8.68
CA LYS A 63 -6.08 8.03 9.52
C LYS A 63 -5.52 6.66 9.91
N ILE A 64 -4.91 5.94 8.97
CA ILE A 64 -4.28 4.64 9.25
C ILE A 64 -3.14 4.79 10.26
N ILE A 65 -2.31 5.82 10.10
CA ILE A 65 -1.19 6.11 11.01
C ILE A 65 -1.69 6.54 12.40
N ASP A 66 -2.78 7.29 12.47
CA ASP A 66 -3.41 7.74 13.72
C ASP A 66 -4.06 6.58 14.49
N GLU A 67 -4.50 5.54 13.78
CA GLU A 67 -4.91 4.25 14.36
C GLU A 67 -3.72 3.40 14.84
N GLY A 68 -2.50 3.94 14.84
CA GLY A 68 -1.28 3.28 15.33
C GLY A 68 -0.60 2.36 14.33
N LYS A 69 -1.10 2.26 13.09
CA LYS A 69 -0.53 1.37 12.06
C LYS A 69 0.61 2.08 11.34
N THR A 70 1.84 1.66 11.62
CA THR A 70 3.07 2.30 11.08
C THR A 70 3.85 1.41 10.12
N LYS A 71 3.53 0.11 10.04
CA LYS A 71 4.03 -0.80 9.03
C LYS A 71 3.04 -0.81 7.87
N ILE A 72 3.39 -0.16 6.78
CA ILE A 72 2.46 0.11 5.68
C ILE A 72 3.01 -0.48 4.39
N ILE A 73 2.15 -1.17 3.64
CA ILE A 73 2.40 -1.62 2.28
C ILE A 73 1.40 -0.89 1.39
N ILE A 74 1.87 -0.20 0.34
CA ILE A 74 1.01 0.50 -0.60
C ILE A 74 1.05 -0.22 -1.93
N ASP A 75 -0.11 -0.64 -2.40
CA ASP A 75 -0.30 -1.34 -3.65
C ASP A 75 -0.71 -0.39 -4.76
N PHE A 76 0.18 -0.25 -5.75
CA PHE A 76 0.01 0.57 -6.94
C PHE A 76 -0.28 -0.27 -8.20
N GLU A 77 -0.82 -1.48 -8.06
CA GLU A 77 -1.18 -2.32 -9.20
C GLU A 77 -2.08 -1.60 -10.22
N ASN A 78 -2.99 -0.73 -9.78
CA ASN A 78 -3.88 0.03 -10.68
C ASN A 78 -3.33 1.39 -11.09
N VAL A 79 -2.19 1.85 -10.55
CA VAL A 79 -1.62 3.16 -10.91
C VAL A 79 -0.72 3.01 -12.13
N TYR A 80 -0.96 3.80 -13.17
CA TYR A 80 -0.17 3.81 -14.40
C TYR A 80 0.70 5.07 -14.54
N PHE A 81 0.35 6.13 -13.82
CA PHE A 81 1.09 7.39 -13.84
C PHE A 81 1.18 7.98 -12.44
N MET A 82 2.37 8.45 -12.07
CA MET A 82 2.59 9.20 -10.84
C MET A 82 3.43 10.45 -11.13
N ASP A 83 3.05 11.58 -10.53
CA ASP A 83 3.86 12.81 -10.62
C ASP A 83 4.80 12.98 -9.42
N SER A 84 5.67 13.99 -9.50
CA SER A 84 6.63 14.29 -8.44
C SER A 84 5.99 14.79 -7.15
N ILE A 85 4.78 15.35 -7.21
CA ILE A 85 4.06 15.88 -6.05
C ILE A 85 3.51 14.72 -5.21
N PHE A 86 2.89 13.74 -5.86
CA PHE A 86 2.43 12.53 -5.20
C PHE A 86 3.62 11.73 -4.66
N PHE A 87 4.71 11.62 -5.43
CA PHE A 87 5.95 11.01 -4.93
C PHE A 87 6.49 11.70 -3.68
N GLY A 88 6.60 13.04 -3.69
CA GLY A 88 7.02 13.82 -2.52
C GLY A 88 6.10 13.60 -1.31
N THR A 89 4.81 13.38 -1.54
CA THR A 89 3.84 13.02 -0.50
C THR A 89 4.14 11.64 0.09
N LEU A 90 4.50 10.64 -0.72
CA LEU A 90 4.94 9.33 -0.21
C LEU A 90 6.20 9.47 0.65
N VAL A 91 7.19 10.25 0.20
CA VAL A 91 8.44 10.49 0.95
C VAL A 91 8.14 11.16 2.31
N LYS A 92 7.19 12.09 2.35
CA LYS A 92 6.71 12.71 3.60
C LYS A 92 6.18 11.65 4.56
N TYR A 93 5.30 10.76 4.11
CA TYR A 93 4.71 9.73 4.98
C TYR A 93 5.72 8.65 5.41
N LEU A 94 6.69 8.30 4.55
CA LEU A 94 7.80 7.42 4.93
C LEU A 94 8.58 8.02 6.11
N LYS A 95 8.92 9.31 6.05
CA LYS A 95 9.58 10.00 7.17
C LYS A 95 8.74 10.01 8.45
N ILE A 96 7.41 10.13 8.33
CA ILE A 96 6.50 10.11 9.49
C ILE A 96 6.49 8.73 10.16
N VAL A 97 6.36 7.65 9.39
CA VAL A 97 6.32 6.30 9.98
C VAL A 97 7.69 5.86 10.48
N ASN A 98 8.79 6.25 9.83
CA ASN A 98 10.15 5.92 10.29
C ASN A 98 10.44 6.52 11.68
N LYS A 99 9.94 7.73 11.96
CA LYS A 99 10.02 8.33 13.32
C LYS A 99 9.27 7.53 14.38
N LYS A 100 8.33 6.67 13.97
CA LYS A 100 7.55 5.76 14.82
C LYS A 100 8.02 4.31 14.68
N SER A 101 9.27 4.09 14.24
CA SER A 101 9.85 2.75 13.99
C SER A 101 9.05 1.86 13.03
N GLY A 102 8.28 2.48 12.14
CA GLY A 102 7.55 1.84 11.05
C GLY A 102 8.26 1.98 9.71
N TYR A 103 7.56 1.63 8.64
CA TYR A 103 8.07 1.64 7.27
C TYR A 103 6.94 1.78 6.25
N ILE A 104 7.30 2.18 5.02
CA ILE A 104 6.44 2.06 3.83
C ILE A 104 7.16 1.20 2.80
N LYS A 105 6.49 0.11 2.38
CA LYS A 105 6.87 -0.70 1.21
C LYS A 105 5.91 -0.42 0.07
N LEU A 106 6.38 -0.52 -1.16
CA LEU A 106 5.58 -0.32 -2.36
C LEU A 106 5.43 -1.62 -3.15
N ILE A 107 4.24 -1.89 -3.65
CA ILE A 107 4.01 -2.93 -4.66
C ILE A 107 3.90 -2.23 -6.01
N VAL A 108 4.88 -2.45 -6.87
CA VAL A 108 4.92 -1.92 -8.23
C VAL A 108 5.53 -2.98 -9.15
N ASP A 109 4.78 -3.39 -10.16
CA ASP A 109 5.34 -4.14 -11.28
C ASP A 109 5.83 -3.18 -12.37
N PHE A 110 7.09 -2.76 -12.27
CA PHE A 110 7.70 -1.89 -13.26
C PHE A 110 7.83 -2.52 -14.66
N LYS A 111 7.78 -3.87 -14.78
CA LYS A 111 7.84 -4.53 -16.09
C LYS A 111 6.59 -4.23 -16.91
N SER A 112 5.41 -4.24 -16.26
CA SER A 112 4.14 -3.89 -16.91
C SER A 112 3.84 -2.39 -16.92
N LYS A 113 4.57 -1.59 -16.11
CA LYS A 113 4.32 -0.15 -15.92
C LYS A 113 5.57 0.71 -16.19
N PRO A 114 6.08 0.74 -17.43
CA PRO A 114 7.30 1.47 -17.74
C PRO A 114 7.17 2.99 -17.56
N GLN A 115 5.96 3.53 -17.55
CA GLN A 115 5.72 4.96 -17.30
C GLN A 115 6.11 5.37 -15.87
N LEU A 116 6.00 4.44 -14.91
CA LEU A 116 6.44 4.65 -13.53
C LEU A 116 7.98 4.54 -13.38
N LEU A 117 8.69 3.89 -14.33
CA LEU A 117 10.16 3.81 -14.32
C LEU A 117 10.84 5.16 -14.55
N SER A 118 10.15 6.13 -15.15
CA SER A 118 10.66 7.50 -15.30
C SER A 118 10.98 8.16 -13.96
N LEU A 119 10.43 7.62 -12.87
CA LEU A 119 10.66 8.01 -11.50
C LEU A 119 11.83 7.20 -10.89
N SER A 120 12.96 7.13 -11.58
CA SER A 120 14.22 6.43 -11.18
C SER A 120 14.75 6.74 -9.77
N THR A 121 14.06 7.59 -9.01
CA THR A 121 14.29 7.96 -7.62
C THR A 121 13.62 7.02 -6.59
N PHE A 122 12.71 6.13 -6.99
CA PHE A 122 12.03 5.24 -6.03
C PHE A 122 12.95 4.23 -5.36
N GLU A 123 13.80 3.56 -6.13
CA GLU A 123 14.58 2.39 -5.65
C GLU A 123 15.58 2.75 -4.54
N GLY A 124 16.01 4.01 -4.45
CA GLY A 124 16.89 4.48 -3.37
C GLY A 124 16.16 4.96 -2.11
N ILE A 125 14.82 5.04 -2.13
CA ILE A 125 14.02 5.62 -1.04
C ILE A 125 13.04 4.60 -0.46
N PHE A 126 12.46 3.75 -1.30
CA PHE A 126 11.47 2.75 -0.89
C PHE A 126 11.97 1.34 -1.20
N GLU A 127 11.58 0.40 -0.34
CA GLU A 127 11.58 -1.01 -0.70
C GLU A 127 10.41 -1.28 -1.63
N ILE A 128 10.70 -1.82 -2.82
CA ILE A 128 9.70 -2.05 -3.87
C ILE A 128 9.68 -3.53 -4.22
N TYR A 129 8.46 -4.06 -4.34
CA TYR A 129 8.21 -5.47 -4.61
C TYR A 129 7.24 -5.61 -5.80
N PRO A 130 7.36 -6.69 -6.58
CA PRO A 130 6.46 -6.91 -7.71
C PRO A 130 5.07 -7.38 -7.27
N ASN A 131 4.91 -7.88 -6.03
CA ASN A 131 3.65 -8.38 -5.50
C ASN A 131 3.62 -8.35 -3.95
N LEU A 132 2.43 -8.58 -3.39
CA LEU A 132 2.19 -8.57 -1.94
C LEU A 132 2.93 -9.69 -1.18
N PHE A 133 3.09 -10.87 -1.79
CA PHE A 133 3.77 -11.99 -1.15
C PHE A 133 5.24 -11.65 -0.84
N ASP A 134 5.94 -11.06 -1.81
CA ASP A 134 7.34 -10.65 -1.64
C ASP A 134 7.47 -9.52 -0.61
N ALA A 135 6.52 -8.57 -0.61
CA ALA A 135 6.49 -7.46 0.35
C ALA A 135 6.25 -7.93 1.80
N LEU A 136 5.44 -8.98 2.01
CA LEU A 136 5.14 -9.54 3.33
C LEU A 136 6.23 -10.46 3.87
N ASN A 137 6.99 -11.14 3.02
CA ASN A 137 7.99 -12.13 3.42
C ASN A 137 9.39 -11.56 3.67
N THR A 138 9.55 -10.23 3.59
CA THR A 138 10.83 -9.58 3.92
C THR A 138 10.93 -9.31 5.42
N SER A 139 11.85 -10.01 6.08
CA SER A 139 12.20 -9.80 7.49
C SER A 139 12.92 -8.46 7.67
N TYR A 140 12.45 -7.61 8.58
CA TYR A 140 13.29 -6.56 9.15
C TYR A 140 14.25 -7.23 10.13
N ASN A 141 15.55 -7.18 9.83
CA ASN A 141 16.60 -7.47 10.80
C ASN A 141 16.75 -6.31 11.77
#